data_AF-A0A7L3HRT1-F1
#
_entry.id   AF-A0A7L3HRT1-F1
#
_cell.length_a   1.000
_cell.length_b   1.000
_cell.length_c   1.000
_cell.angle_alpha   90.00
_cell.angle_beta   90.00
_cell.angle_gamma   90.00
#
_symmetry.space_group_name_H-M   'P 1'
#
loop_
_entity.id
_entity.type
_entity.pdbx_description
1 polymer ?
#
loop_
_entity_poly.entity_id
_entity_poly.type
_entity_poly.pdbx_seq_one_letter_code
_entity_poly.pdbx_strand_id
1 'polypeptide(L)'
;MRPLTEAETRAVFEKLGKYIGENIQLLVDRPDGTYCFRLHRDRVYYLSEKLLKLAASIPRESLVAPGTCFGKFTKSQKFRLSVTALDFLAPYAK
;
A
#
# COMPACT_ATOMS: atom_id res chain seq x y z
N MET A 1 11.75 4.38 -3.37
CA MET A 1 10.69 3.51 -2.81
C MET A 1 11.36 2.46 -1.95
N ARG A 2 10.90 2.24 -0.72
CA ARG A 2 11.45 1.22 0.18
C ARG A 2 10.37 0.22 0.61
N PRO A 3 10.74 -1.02 0.97
CA PRO A 3 9.80 -1.90 1.69
C PRO A 3 9.37 -1.25 3.01
N LEU A 4 8.18 -1.64 3.47
CA LEU A 4 7.73 -1.28 4.82
C LEU A 4 8.53 -2.10 5.83
N THR A 5 8.81 -1.52 6.99
CA THR A 5 9.32 -2.28 8.13
C THR A 5 8.22 -3.14 8.73
N GLU A 6 8.57 -4.11 9.58
CA GLU A 6 7.58 -4.98 10.22
C GLU A 6 6.58 -4.18 11.08
N ALA A 7 7.06 -3.16 11.80
CA ALA A 7 6.23 -2.26 12.60
C ALA A 7 5.26 -1.44 11.73
N GLU A 8 5.74 -0.89 10.61
CA GLU A 8 4.89 -0.14 9.67
C GLU A 8 3.87 -1.03 9.00
N THR A 9 4.29 -2.24 8.62
CA THR A 9 3.46 -3.27 8.01
C THR A 9 2.31 -3.64 8.94
N ARG A 10 2.62 -3.87 10.22
CA ARG A 10 1.60 -4.12 11.25
C ARG A 10 0.64 -2.94 11.41
N ALA A 11 1.13 -1.71 11.43
CA ALA A 11 0.29 -0.51 11.57
C ALA A 11 -0.67 -0.31 10.38
N VAL A 12 -0.20 -0.59 9.16
CA VAL A 12 -1.03 -0.55 7.95
C VAL A 12 -2.08 -1.64 7.99
N PHE A 13 -1.67 -2.90 8.24
CA PHE A 13 -2.60 -4.02 8.25
C PHE A 13 -3.61 -3.96 9.39
N GLU A 14 -3.24 -3.49 10.58
CA GLU A 14 -4.20 -3.27 11.67
C GLU A 14 -5.26 -2.23 11.28
N LYS A 15 -4.89 -1.21 10.52
CA LYS A 15 -5.82 -0.19 10.04
C LYS A 15 -6.72 -0.72 8.92
N LEU A 16 -6.18 -1.50 7.98
CA LEU A 16 -6.93 -2.12 6.90
C LEU A 16 -7.87 -3.23 7.41
N GLY A 17 -7.40 -4.02 8.38
CA GLY A 17 -8.18 -5.11 8.99
C GLY A 17 -9.43 -4.62 9.70
N LYS A 18 -9.48 -3.36 10.15
CA LYS A 18 -10.69 -2.73 10.68
C LYS A 18 -11.81 -2.55 9.63
N TYR A 19 -11.49 -2.63 8.34
CA TYR A 19 -12.45 -2.48 7.25
C TYR A 19 -12.72 -3.78 6.49
N ILE A 20 -11.68 -4.58 6.25
CA ILE A 20 -11.78 -5.79 5.40
C ILE A 20 -11.48 -7.09 6.15
N GLY A 21 -11.15 -7.03 7.45
CA GLY A 21 -10.85 -8.21 8.27
C GLY A 21 -9.71 -9.06 7.71
N GLU A 22 -9.96 -10.36 7.58
CA GLU A 22 -9.01 -11.35 7.07
C GLU A 22 -8.85 -11.31 5.53
N ASN A 23 -9.71 -10.57 4.82
CA ASN A 23 -9.67 -10.44 3.35
C ASN A 23 -8.46 -9.64 2.84
N ILE A 24 -7.57 -9.17 3.73
CA ILE A 24 -6.31 -8.51 3.37
C ILE A 24 -5.47 -9.40 2.43
N GLN A 25 -5.51 -10.73 2.62
CA GLN A 25 -4.76 -11.66 1.76
C GLN A 25 -5.17 -11.54 0.28
N LEU A 26 -6.45 -11.27 0.01
CA LEU A 26 -6.97 -11.08 -1.35
C LEU A 26 -6.43 -9.82 -2.03
N LEU A 27 -5.92 -8.85 -1.26
CA LEU A 27 -5.22 -7.69 -1.83
C LEU A 27 -3.80 -8.02 -2.27
N VAL A 28 -3.14 -8.99 -1.65
CA VAL A 28 -1.76 -9.37 -1.99
C VAL A 28 -1.77 -10.41 -3.11
N ASP A 29 -2.59 -11.45 -2.93
CA ASP A 29 -2.70 -12.58 -3.84
C ASP A 29 -3.95 -12.45 -4.70
N ARG A 30 -3.79 -11.71 -5.80
CA ARG A 30 -4.82 -11.61 -6.84
C ARG A 30 -4.54 -12.62 -7.96
N PRO A 31 -5.58 -13.14 -8.63
CA PRO A 31 -5.39 -14.01 -9.81
C PRO A 31 -4.60 -13.32 -10.94
N ASP A 32 -4.65 -11.98 -11.00
CA ASP A 32 -3.94 -11.17 -11.99
C ASP A 32 -2.42 -11.05 -11.73
N GLY A 33 -1.96 -11.45 -10.53
CA GLY A 33 -0.57 -11.42 -10.08
C GLY A 33 -0.39 -10.90 -8.65
N THR A 34 0.85 -10.94 -8.18
CA THR A 34 1.21 -10.50 -6.82
C THR A 34 1.32 -8.98 -6.72
N TYR A 35 0.69 -8.43 -5.68
CA TYR A 35 0.74 -7.01 -5.34
C TYR A 35 1.52 -6.77 -4.05
N CYS A 36 2.14 -5.61 -3.95
CA CYS A 36 2.97 -5.24 -2.82
C CYS A 36 2.69 -3.80 -2.34
N PHE A 37 2.92 -3.58 -1.05
CA PHE A 37 2.95 -2.24 -0.47
C PHE A 37 4.38 -1.69 -0.43
N ARG A 38 4.56 -0.44 -0.85
CA ARG A 38 5.85 0.26 -0.78
C ARG A 38 5.68 1.64 -0.17
N LEU A 39 6.68 2.05 0.61
CA LEU A 39 6.73 3.37 1.18
C LEU A 39 7.56 4.31 0.30
N HIS A 40 6.99 5.47 0.02
CA HIS A 40 7.64 6.56 -0.71
C HIS A 40 7.17 7.91 -0.20
N ARG A 41 8.11 8.75 0.26
CA ARG A 41 7.83 10.09 0.83
C ARG A 41 6.71 10.05 1.90
N ASP A 42 6.84 9.13 2.85
CA ASP A 42 5.89 8.88 3.96
C ASP A 42 4.48 8.44 3.54
N ARG A 43 4.29 8.14 2.25
CA ARG A 43 3.06 7.58 1.69
C ARG A 43 3.24 6.11 1.38
N VAL A 44 2.20 5.33 1.65
CA VAL A 44 2.13 3.91 1.31
C VAL A 44 1.41 3.78 -0.01
N TYR A 45 2.06 3.15 -0.98
CA TYR A 45 1.54 2.87 -2.30
C TYR A 45 1.31 1.37 -2.48
N TYR A 46 0.23 1.03 -3.14
CA TYR A 46 -0.13 -0.31 -3.58
C TYR A 46 0.11 -0.43 -5.09
N LEU A 47 0.88 -1.44 -5.49
CA LEU A 47 1.27 -1.67 -6.88
C LEU A 47 1.62 -3.14 -7.11
N SER A 48 1.58 -3.58 -8.37
CA SER A 48 2.00 -4.93 -8.75
C SER A 48 3.52 -5.08 -8.74
N GLU A 49 4.02 -6.29 -8.54
CA GLU A 49 5.46 -6.57 -8.62
C GLU A 49 6.06 -6.23 -10.00
N LYS A 50 5.27 -6.36 -11.06
CA LYS A 50 5.66 -5.97 -12.42
C LYS A 50 5.95 -4.46 -12.50
N LEU A 51 5.05 -3.64 -11.97
CA LEU A 51 5.24 -2.18 -11.90
C LEU A 51 6.40 -1.82 -10.97
N LEU A 52 6.61 -2.58 -9.89
CA LEU A 52 7.72 -2.35 -8.98
C LEU A 52 9.08 -2.47 -9.68
N LYS A 53 9.26 -3.50 -10.53
CA LYS A 53 10.50 -3.70 -11.30
C LYS A 53 10.77 -2.52 -12.25
N LEU A 54 9.74 -2.00 -12.89
CA LEU A 54 9.84 -0.82 -13.77
C LEU A 54 10.10 0.45 -12.98
N ALA A 55 9.41 0.65 -11.86
CA ALA A 55 9.56 1.84 -11.04
C ALA A 55 10.94 1.89 -10.34
N ALA A 56 11.59 0.75 -10.15
CA ALA A 56 12.94 0.67 -9.57
C ALA A 56 14.03 1.31 -10.45
N SER A 57 13.80 1.45 -11.77
CA SER A 57 14.74 2.13 -12.67
C SER A 57 14.62 3.67 -12.63
N ILE A 58 13.55 4.20 -12.02
CA ILE A 58 13.25 5.63 -11.98
C ILE A 58 13.81 6.26 -10.69
N PRO A 59 14.56 7.38 -10.76
CA PRO A 59 15.11 8.02 -9.58
C PRO A 59 14.01 8.57 -8.66
N ARG A 60 14.25 8.50 -7.34
CA ARG A 60 13.31 8.87 -6.27
C ARG A 60 12.74 10.28 -6.40
N GLU A 61 13.51 11.21 -6.94
CA GLU A 61 13.13 12.63 -7.09
C GLU A 61 12.11 12.82 -8.22
N SER A 62 12.31 12.13 -9.34
CA SER A 62 11.39 12.14 -10.49
C SER A 62 10.12 11.33 -10.26
N LEU A 63 10.17 10.32 -9.39
CA LEU A 63 9.03 9.46 -9.12
C LEU A 63 8.04 10.13 -8.16
N VAL A 64 6.88 10.54 -8.67
CA VAL A 64 5.82 11.18 -7.87
C VAL A 64 4.94 10.13 -7.18
N ALA A 65 4.33 9.24 -7.98
CA ALA A 65 3.42 8.20 -7.50
C ALA A 65 3.64 6.89 -8.28
N PRO A 66 4.17 5.83 -7.65
CA PRO A 66 4.43 4.55 -8.32
C PRO A 66 3.19 3.65 -8.48
N GLY A 67 2.05 4.05 -7.93
CA GLY A 67 0.81 3.27 -7.93
C GLY A 67 -0.28 3.97 -7.14
N THR A 68 -1.24 3.22 -6.64
CA THR A 68 -2.35 3.77 -5.86
C THR A 68 -1.90 4.12 -4.45
N CYS A 69 -2.10 5.37 -4.03
CA CYS A 69 -1.83 5.78 -2.66
C CYS A 69 -2.89 5.19 -1.71
N PHE A 70 -2.49 4.36 -0.75
CA PHE A 70 -3.42 3.84 0.26
C PHE A 70 -3.52 4.75 1.47
N GLY A 71 -2.48 5.54 1.72
CA GLY A 71 -2.44 6.42 2.88
C GLY A 71 -1.07 6.98 3.13
N LYS A 72 -0.93 7.65 4.27
CA LYS A 72 0.34 8.21 4.73
C LYS A 72 0.57 7.96 6.21
N PHE A 73 1.83 7.87 6.58
CA PHE A 73 2.21 7.94 7.98
C PHE A 73 2.18 9.40 8.45
N THR A 74 1.63 9.59 9.64
CA THR A 74 1.65 10.87 10.34
C THR A 74 2.94 11.03 11.14
N LYS A 75 3.24 12.24 11.60
CA LYS A 75 4.42 12.49 12.45
C LYS A 75 4.42 11.63 13.73
N SER A 76 3.24 11.25 14.22
CA SER A 76 3.05 10.34 15.36
C SER A 76 3.10 8.85 14.99
N GLN A 77 3.64 8.48 13.82
CA GLN A 77 3.74 7.11 13.29
C GLN A 77 2.41 6.35 13.14
N LYS A 78 1.27 7.05 13.21
CA LYS A 78 -0.04 6.45 12.93
C LYS A 78 -0.31 6.47 11.43
N PHE A 79 -0.80 5.35 10.90
CA PHE A 79 -1.21 5.25 9.50
C PHE A 79 -2.58 5.89 9.28
N ARG A 80 -2.64 6.89 8.39
CA ARG A 80 -3.87 7.55 7.96
C ARG A 80 -4.23 7.08 6.55
N LEU A 81 -5.34 6.36 6.45
CA LEU A 81 -5.91 5.90 5.19
C LEU A 81 -6.36 7.10 4.33
N SER A 82 -6.18 7.00 3.02
CA SER A 82 -6.67 7.97 2.03
C SER A 82 -7.86 7.41 1.26
N VAL A 83 -8.72 8.30 0.74
CA VAL A 83 -9.93 7.92 -0.01
C VAL A 83 -9.60 7.12 -1.29
N THR A 84 -8.42 7.31 -1.86
CA THR A 84 -7.94 6.56 -3.03
C THR A 84 -7.79 5.05 -2.79
N ALA A 85 -7.83 4.59 -1.53
CA ALA A 85 -7.87 3.17 -1.20
C ALA A 85 -9.29 2.56 -1.31
N LEU A 86 -10.33 3.38 -1.41
CA LEU A 86 -11.72 2.94 -1.30
C LEU A 86 -12.10 1.91 -2.35
N ASP A 87 -11.72 2.12 -3.61
CA ASP A 87 -12.07 1.21 -4.71
C ASP A 87 -11.47 -0.19 -4.53
N PHE A 88 -10.34 -0.29 -3.83
CA PHE A 88 -9.68 -1.55 -3.53
C PHE A 88 -10.24 -2.22 -2.28
N LEU A 89 -10.73 -1.45 -1.32
CA LEU A 89 -11.24 -1.97 -0.05
C LEU A 89 -12.73 -2.30 -0.10
N ALA A 90 -13.52 -1.53 -0.85
CA ALA A 90 -14.97 -1.66 -0.92
C ALA A 90 -15.46 -3.06 -1.33
N PRO A 91 -14.84 -3.77 -2.31
CA PRO A 91 -15.27 -5.12 -2.68
C PRO A 91 -15.08 -6.18 -1.59
N TYR A 92 -14.18 -5.92 -0.63
CA TYR A 92 -13.80 -6.85 0.43
C TYR A 92 -14.27 -6.42 1.81
N ALA A 93 -14.89 -5.25 1.92
CA ALA A 93 -15.52 -4.76 3.13
C ALA A 93 -16.84 -5.53 3.32
N LYS A 94 -16.91 -6.31 4.40
CA LYS A 94 -18.12 -7.01 4.84
C LYS A 94 -18.66 -6.36 6.10
#